data_AF-A0A960ZMJ2-F1
#
_entry.id   AF-A0A960ZMJ2-F1
#
_cell.length_a   1.000
_cell.length_b   1.000
_cell.length_c   1.000
_cell.angle_alpha   90.00
_cell.angle_beta   90.00
_cell.angle_gamma   90.00
#
_symmetry.space_group_name_H-M   'P 1'
#
loop_
_entity.id
_entity.type
_entity.pdbx_description
1 polymer ?
#
loop_
_entity_poly.entity_id
_entity_poly.type
_entity_poly.pdbx_seq_one_letter_code
_entity_poly.pdbx_strand_id
1 'polypeptide(L)' 'MITTCDFQFVCPLKWDDMPDLPDGRGKHCSQCQRPVLIVHTRRQFNAAARRGDCVAVFPDGEEKPPRLSGVPLPPPREPG' A
#
# COMPACT_ATOMS: atom_id res chain seq x y z
N MET A 1 -22.85 0.59 20.39
CA MET A 1 -21.39 0.61 20.62
C MET A 1 -20.73 1.19 19.39
N ILE A 2 -19.95 2.26 19.54
CA ILE A 2 -19.11 2.79 18.46
C ILE A 2 -17.84 1.94 18.47
N THR A 3 -17.65 1.10 17.45
CA THR A 3 -16.40 0.38 17.23
C THR A 3 -15.41 1.36 16.64
N THR A 4 -14.44 1.82 17.43
CA THR A 4 -13.31 2.59 16.92
C THR A 4 -12.42 1.64 16.13
N CYS A 5 -12.49 1.69 14.80
CA CYS A 5 -11.53 0.98 13.95
C CYS A 5 -10.19 1.71 14.04
N ASP A 6 -9.22 1.12 14.73
CA ASP A 6 -7.84 1.58 14.68
C ASP A 6 -7.23 1.23 13.33
N PHE A 7 -7.00 2.26 12.52
CA PHE A 7 -6.28 2.14 11.25
C PHE A 7 -4.80 2.46 11.51
N GLN A 8 -3.94 1.47 11.35
CA GLN A 8 -2.50 1.68 11.36
C GLN A 8 -1.93 1.43 9.96
N PHE A 9 -0.92 2.22 9.57
CA PHE A 9 -0.11 1.88 8.41
C PHE A 9 0.63 0.56 8.70
N VAL A 10 0.24 -0.51 8.01
CA VAL A 10 0.80 -1.85 8.23
C VAL A 10 2.27 -1.95 7.80
N CYS A 11 2.72 -1.07 6.91
CA CYS A 11 4.11 -1.04 6.44
C CYS A 11 4.83 0.19 7.00
N PRO A 12 5.82 0.04 7.90
CA PRO A 12 6.62 1.15 8.41
C PRO A 12 7.69 1.63 7.41
N LEU A 13 7.90 0.88 6.32
CA LEU A 13 8.99 1.10 5.37
C LEU A 13 8.66 2.27 4.42
N LYS A 14 9.58 3.23 4.30
CA LYS A 14 9.42 4.36 3.38
C LYS A 14 9.84 3.97 1.96
N TRP A 15 9.28 4.66 0.98
CA TRP A 15 9.57 4.45 -0.44
C TRP A 15 11.07 4.54 -0.75
N ASP A 16 11.75 5.55 -0.21
CA ASP A 16 13.16 5.81 -0.46
C ASP A 16 14.09 4.74 0.11
N ASP A 17 13.63 3.97 1.11
CA ASP A 17 14.39 2.89 1.74
C ASP A 17 14.24 1.55 1.00
N MET A 18 13.46 1.49 -0.09
CA MET A 18 13.20 0.26 -0.83
C MET A 18 14.14 0.11 -2.05
N PRO A 19 14.74 -1.09 -2.26
CA PRO A 19 15.49 -1.39 -3.48
C PRO A 19 14.58 -1.41 -4.70
N ASP A 20 15.10 -0.97 -5.84
CA ASP A 20 14.39 -1.01 -7.11
C ASP A 20 14.15 -2.43 -7.61
N LEU A 21 13.01 -2.64 -8.27
CA LEU A 21 12.77 -3.87 -9.02
C LEU A 21 13.63 -3.86 -10.30
N PRO A 22 14.09 -5.04 -10.77
CA PRO A 22 14.96 -5.13 -11.95
C PRO A 22 14.35 -4.56 -13.24
N ASP A 23 13.03 -4.49 -13.31
CA ASP A 23 12.28 -4.00 -14.46
C ASP A 23 11.93 -2.50 -14.39
N GLY A 24 12.33 -1.80 -13.32
CA GLY A 24 12.09 -0.38 -13.12
C GLY A 24 10.62 0.00 -12.91
N ARG A 25 9.71 -0.98 -12.78
CA ARG A 25 8.26 -0.72 -12.61
C ARG A 25 7.85 -0.43 -11.17
N GLY A 26 8.81 -0.42 -10.26
CA GLY A 26 8.57 -0.15 -8.85
C GLY A 26 9.74 -0.58 -7.98
N LYS A 27 9.45 -0.84 -6.71
CA LYS A 27 10.43 -1.20 -5.69
C LYS A 27 10.04 -2.49 -4.97
N HIS A 28 11.00 -3.16 -4.36
CA HIS A 28 10.75 -4.36 -3.56
C HIS A 28 10.72 -4.01 -2.07
N CYS A 29 9.62 -4.31 -1.39
CA CYS A 29 9.52 -4.11 0.06
C CYS A 29 10.11 -5.32 0.78
N SER A 30 11.26 -5.14 1.44
CA SER A 30 11.94 -6.19 2.21
C SER A 30 11.18 -6.62 3.47
N GLN A 31 10.31 -5.76 4.02
CA GLN A 31 9.49 -6.09 5.21
C GLN A 31 8.30 -6.98 4.84
N CYS A 32 7.53 -6.58 3.82
CA CYS A 32 6.37 -7.34 3.38
C CYS A 32 6.71 -8.49 2.43
N GLN A 33 7.95 -8.55 1.93
CA GLN A 33 8.43 -9.49 0.91
C GLN A 33 7.56 -9.46 -0.36
N ARG A 34 7.14 -8.26 -0.77
CA ARG A 34 6.22 -8.02 -1.90
C ARG A 34 6.73 -6.91 -2.81
N PRO A 35 6.43 -6.98 -4.12
CA PRO A 35 6.67 -5.87 -5.02
C PRO A 35 5.70 -4.71 -4.72
N VAL A 36 6.21 -3.48 -4.79
CA VAL A 36 5.46 -2.23 -4.72
C VAL A 36 5.51 -1.58 -6.09
N LEU A 37 4.39 -1.65 -6.82
CA LEU A 37 4.33 -1.18 -8.21
C LEU A 37 3.99 0.31 -8.27
N ILE A 38 4.60 1.03 -9.22
CA ILE A 38 4.25 2.43 -9.48
C ILE A 38 2.97 2.48 -10.31
N VAL A 39 2.04 3.34 -9.90
CA VAL A 39 0.83 3.64 -10.66
C VAL A 39 0.63 5.14 -10.78
N HIS A 40 0.12 5.57 -11.92
CA HIS A 40 0.01 6.99 -12.29
C HIS A 40 -1.42 7.50 -12.40
N THR A 41 -2.40 6.60 -12.48
CA THR A 41 -3.80 6.98 -12.69
C THR A 41 -4.71 6.33 -11.68
N ARG A 42 -5.85 6.96 -11.40
CA ARG A 42 -6.92 6.36 -10.57
C ARG A 42 -7.33 4.98 -11.07
N ARG A 43 -7.38 4.78 -12.40
CA ARG A 43 -7.76 3.51 -13.01
C ARG A 43 -6.76 2.40 -12.66
N GLN A 44 -5.46 2.70 -12.76
CA GLN A 44 -4.40 1.75 -12.38
C GLN A 44 -4.44 1.43 -10.88
N PHE A 45 -4.61 2.44 -10.03
CA PHE A 45 -4.77 2.26 -8.58
C PHE A 45 -5.96 1.36 -8.24
N ASN A 46 -7.14 1.62 -8.80
CA ASN A 46 -8.33 0.81 -8.57
C ASN A 46 -8.18 -0.64 -9.08
N ALA A 47 -7.44 -0.84 -10.18
CA ALA A 47 -7.14 -2.18 -10.68
C ALA A 47 -6.19 -2.94 -9.75
N ALA A 48 -5.16 -2.27 -9.23
CA ALA A 48 -4.22 -2.84 -8.26
C ALA A 48 -4.89 -3.18 -6.92
N ALA A 49 -5.75 -2.29 -6.41
CA ALA A 49 -6.51 -2.53 -5.19
C ALA A 49 -7.39 -3.79 -5.29
N ARG A 50 -8.03 -4.02 -6.43
CA ARG A 50 -8.83 -5.24 -6.68
C ARG A 50 -7.99 -6.52 -6.67
N ARG A 51 -6.71 -6.44 -7.02
CA ARG A 51 -5.78 -7.59 -6.98
C ARG A 51 -5.10 -7.75 -5.62
N GLY A 52 -5.20 -6.76 -4.74
CA GLY A 52 -4.48 -6.72 -3.47
C GLY A 52 -2.98 -6.38 -3.63
N ASP A 53 -2.60 -5.73 -4.74
CA ASP A 53 -1.22 -5.34 -4.99
C ASP A 53 -0.82 -4.15 -4.10
N CYS A 54 0.44 -4.15 -3.63
CA CYS A 54 1.03 -2.96 -3.02
C CYS A 54 1.44 -1.98 -4.13
N VAL A 55 1.01 -0.72 -4.01
CA VAL A 55 1.32 0.30 -5.01
C VAL A 55 1.75 1.63 -4.40
N ALA A 56 2.66 2.31 -5.09
CA ALA A 56 3.00 3.70 -4.86
C ALA A 56 2.36 4.56 -5.95
N VAL A 57 1.64 5.61 -5.56
CA VAL A 57 0.86 6.42 -6.50
C VAL A 57 1.61 7.72 -6.80
N PHE A 58 2.03 7.88 -8.04
CA PHE A 58 2.68 9.08 -8.57
C PHE A 58 1.79 9.66 -9.67
N PRO A 59 0.75 10.43 -9.32
CA PRO A 59 -0.24 10.88 -10.29
C PRO A 59 0.40 11.74 -11.38
N ASP A 60 0.00 11.49 -12.63
CA ASP A 60 0.38 12.36 -13.75
C ASP A 60 -0.49 13.64 -13.73
N GLY A 61 0.13 14.81 -13.86
CA GLY A 61 -0.58 16.10 -13.91
C GLY A 61 -1.19 16.53 -12.56
N GLU A 62 -2.38 17.16 -12.61
CA GLU A 62 -3.07 17.71 -11.43
C GLU A 62 -4.02 16.70 -10.73
N GLU A 63 -3.96 15.41 -11.07
CA GLU A 63 -4.81 14.39 -10.44
C GLU A 63 -4.48 14.26 -8.94
N LYS A 64 -5.48 14.50 -8.08
CA LYS A 64 -5.31 14.29 -6.63
C LYS A 64 -5.10 12.81 -6.32
N PRO A 65 -4.09 12.47 -5.50
CA PRO A 65 -3.85 11.08 -5.13
C PRO A 65 -5.08 10.45 -4.45
N PRO A 66 -5.27 9.14 -4.60
CA PRO A 66 -6.34 8.41 -3.93
C PRO A 66 -6.27 8.54 -2.41
N ARG A 67 -7.43 8.70 -1.77
CA ARG A 67 -7.52 8.53 -0.32
C ARG A 67 -7.13 7.10 0.00
N LEU A 68 -6.12 6.95 0.85
CA LEU A 68 -5.68 5.66 1.35
C LEU A 68 -6.64 5.21 2.46
N SER A 69 -7.23 4.03 2.30
CA SER A 69 -7.97 3.33 3.36
C SER A 69 -7.06 2.25 3.92
N GLY A 70 -6.73 2.33 5.22
CA GLY A 70 -5.93 1.31 5.89
C GLY A 70 -6.65 -0.04 5.95
N VAL A 71 -5.91 -1.10 6.31
CA VAL A 71 -6.50 -2.42 6.57
C VAL A 71 -6.85 -2.48 8.06
N PRO A 72 -8.06 -2.94 8.45
CA PRO A 72 -8.36 -3.16 9.87
C PRO A 72 -7.38 -4.18 10.47
N LEU A 73 -6.86 -3.89 11.67
CA LEU A 73 -6.02 -4.83 12.40
C LEU A 73 -6.85 -6.09 12.75
N PRO A 74 -6.29 -7.31 12.58
CA PRO A 74 -6.93 -8.48 13.17
C PRO A 74 -6.96 -8.33 14.71
N PRO A 75 -7.98 -8.86 15.40
CA PRO A 75 -8.03 -8.81 16.86
C PRO A 75 -6.80 -9.49 17.46
N PRO A 76 -6.30 -9.03 18.63
CA PRO A 76 -5.19 -9.67 19.33
C PRO A 76 -5.48 -11.16 19.52
N ARG A 77 -4.51 -12.04 19.24
CA ARG A 77 -4.63 -13.46 19.56
C ARG A 77 -4.58 -13.60 21.08
N GLU A 78 -5.68 -14.03 21.70
CA GLU A 78 -5.69 -14.39 23.12
C GLU A 78 -4.72 -15.57 23.34
N PRO A 79 -3.80 -15.51 24.33
CA PRO A 79 -3.02 -16.68 24.71
C PRO A 79 -3.96 -17.69 25.35
N GLY A 80 -4.01 -18.90 24.78
CA GLY A 80 -4.74 -20.04 25.31
C GLY A 80 -4.07 -20.69 26.51
#